data_AF-A0A285T389-F1
#
_entry.id   AF-A0A285T389-F1
#
_cell.length_a   1.000
_cell.length_b   1.000
_cell.length_c   1.000
_cell.angle_alpha   90.00
_cell.angle_beta   90.00
_cell.angle_gamma   90.00
#
_symmetry.space_group_name_H-M   'P 1'
#
loop_
_entity.id
_entity.type
_entity.pdbx_description
1 polymer ?
#
loop_
_entity_poly.entity_id
_entity_poly.type
_entity_poly.pdbx_seq_one_letter_code
_entity_poly.pdbx_strand_id
1 'polypeptide(L)'
;MALILEDDISFQDVNVKNIIISVQNVLQTKKPVVLLLSGDYWYTRKKWVLNKDFQLANVHEAMGAIAYIVNRSAAQKMLSLQKRYLADDWYNIKKTGIKLYALFPHFVDCADLGTEVSNNGYVGTIRNNLSCPVMLHSYYRAVIRQILGRIRHFEKRVCF
;
A
#
# COMPACT_ATOMS: atom_id res chain seq x y z
N MET A 1 -0.58 -1.45 -18.09
CA MET A 1 -0.58 -1.58 -16.61
C MET A 1 -0.71 -3.05 -16.29
N ALA A 2 -0.36 -3.46 -15.08
CA ALA A 2 -0.58 -4.82 -14.62
C ALA A 2 -1.33 -4.77 -13.28
N LEU A 3 -2.34 -5.63 -13.14
CA LEU A 3 -2.98 -5.93 -11.86
C LEU A 3 -2.18 -7.06 -11.20
N ILE A 4 -1.75 -6.83 -9.96
CA ILE A 4 -1.00 -7.80 -9.16
C ILE A 4 -1.91 -8.19 -7.99
N LEU A 5 -2.07 -9.50 -7.81
CA LEU A 5 -2.89 -10.12 -6.77
C LEU A 5 -2.07 -11.25 -6.16
N GLU A 6 -2.09 -11.37 -4.84
CA GLU A 6 -1.69 -12.59 -4.14
C GLU A 6 -2.76 -13.68 -4.35
N ASP A 7 -2.41 -14.92 -4.02
CA ASP A 7 -3.26 -16.10 -4.24
C ASP A 7 -4.37 -16.26 -3.19
N ASP A 8 -4.20 -15.63 -2.03
CA ASP A 8 -5.08 -15.67 -0.86
C ASP A 8 -6.00 -14.45 -0.73
N ILE A 9 -6.37 -13.82 -1.85
CA ILE A 9 -7.25 -12.64 -1.81
C ILE A 9 -8.74 -13.00 -1.80
N SER A 10 -9.54 -12.10 -1.22
CA SER A 10 -11.00 -12.10 -1.33
C SER A 10 -11.48 -10.73 -1.81
N PHE A 11 -12.43 -10.73 -2.75
CA PHE A 11 -13.09 -9.50 -3.19
C PHE A 11 -14.37 -9.31 -2.38
N GLN A 12 -14.59 -8.08 -1.90
CA GLN A 12 -15.90 -7.68 -1.39
C GLN A 12 -16.96 -7.74 -2.51
N ASP A 13 -18.24 -7.73 -2.13
CA ASP A 13 -19.36 -7.77 -3.09
C ASP A 13 -19.49 -6.45 -3.87
N VAL A 14 -18.61 -6.27 -4.86
CA VAL A 14 -18.48 -5.08 -5.69
C VAL A 14 -18.19 -5.44 -7.14
N ASN A 15 -18.52 -4.53 -8.06
CA ASN A 15 -18.18 -4.70 -9.47
C ASN A 15 -16.70 -4.36 -9.73
N VAL A 16 -15.82 -5.33 -9.49
CA VAL A 16 -14.35 -5.22 -9.64
C VAL A 16 -13.95 -4.70 -11.02
N LYS A 17 -14.59 -5.20 -12.08
CA LYS A 17 -14.30 -4.79 -13.47
C LYS A 17 -14.55 -3.29 -13.65
N ASN A 18 -15.68 -2.77 -13.17
CA ASN A 18 -15.99 -1.35 -13.28
C ASN A 18 -15.01 -0.50 -12.47
N ILE A 19 -14.61 -0.94 -11.28
CA ILE A 19 -13.62 -0.22 -10.46
C ILE A 19 -12.28 -0.14 -11.20
N ILE A 20 -11.80 -1.25 -11.77
CA ILE A 20 -10.55 -1.31 -12.54
C ILE A 20 -10.60 -0.38 -13.76
N ILE A 21 -11.72 -0.37 -14.49
CA ILE A 21 -11.92 0.53 -15.64
C ILE A 21 -11.89 1.98 -15.20
N SER A 22 -12.59 2.34 -14.12
CA SER A 22 -12.61 3.70 -13.61
C SER A 22 -11.19 4.18 -13.26
N VAL A 23 -10.39 3.36 -12.56
CA VAL A 23 -9.05 3.76 -12.07
C VAL A 23 -8.00 3.85 -13.17
N GLN A 24 -8.32 3.37 -14.37
CA GLN A 24 -7.37 3.31 -15.49
C GLN A 24 -6.79 4.68 -15.82
N ASN A 25 -7.58 5.75 -15.76
CA ASN A 25 -7.13 7.12 -16.01
C ASN A 25 -6.07 7.62 -15.01
N VAL A 26 -6.09 7.11 -13.78
CA VAL A 26 -5.08 7.44 -12.76
C VAL A 26 -3.71 6.85 -13.13
N LEU A 27 -3.71 5.70 -13.80
CA LEU A 27 -2.53 4.90 -14.13
C LEU A 27 -2.00 5.17 -15.54
N GLN A 28 -2.84 5.66 -16.45
CA GLN A 28 -2.50 6.10 -17.81
C GLN A 28 -1.69 7.40 -17.77
N THR A 29 -0.48 7.33 -17.24
CA THR A 29 0.46 8.44 -17.17
C THR A 29 1.89 7.95 -17.36
N LYS A 30 2.77 8.83 -17.85
CA LYS A 30 4.22 8.54 -17.92
C LYS A 30 4.89 8.56 -16.55
N LYS A 31 4.25 9.17 -15.54
CA LYS A 31 4.76 9.21 -14.16
C LYS A 31 4.67 7.81 -13.55
N PRO A 32 5.64 7.37 -12.74
CA PRO A 32 5.56 6.08 -12.06
C PRO A 32 4.45 6.13 -11.01
N VAL A 33 3.41 5.30 -11.16
CA VAL A 33 2.26 5.23 -10.26
C VAL A 33 1.98 3.79 -9.85
N VAL A 34 1.73 3.60 -8.56
CA VAL A 34 1.16 2.39 -7.96
C VAL A 34 -0.15 2.77 -7.26
N LEU A 35 -1.16 1.94 -7.44
CA LEU A 35 -2.47 2.07 -6.81
C LEU A 35 -2.77 0.81 -5.98
N LEU A 36 -2.85 0.95 -4.66
CA LEU A 36 -3.23 -0.14 -3.75
C LEU A 36 -4.75 -0.35 -3.80
N LEU A 37 -5.16 -1.62 -3.83
CA LEU A 37 -6.55 -2.06 -3.82
C LEU A 37 -6.97 -2.69 -2.48
N SER A 38 -5.98 -3.15 -1.71
CA SER A 38 -6.14 -3.66 -0.35
C SER A 38 -5.91 -2.58 0.72
N GLY A 39 -6.41 -2.83 1.92
CA GLY A 39 -6.17 -2.01 3.11
C GLY A 39 -4.74 -2.08 3.66
N ASP A 40 -4.59 -1.73 4.93
CA ASP A 40 -3.31 -1.61 5.68
C ASP A 40 -2.40 -0.49 5.21
N TYR A 41 -2.99 0.70 5.07
CA TYR A 41 -2.26 1.90 4.70
C TYR A 41 -2.65 3.13 5.53
N TRP A 42 -1.65 3.98 5.78
CA TRP A 42 -1.82 5.33 6.31
C TRP A 42 -1.87 6.33 5.17
N TYR A 43 -2.76 7.31 5.25
CA TYR A 43 -2.92 8.32 4.20
C TYR A 43 -2.91 9.75 4.73
N THR A 44 -2.65 10.71 3.85
CA THR A 44 -2.59 12.14 4.24
C THR A 44 -3.82 12.90 3.78
N ARG A 45 -4.26 12.66 2.55
CA ARG A 45 -5.36 13.37 1.90
C ARG A 45 -6.12 12.40 1.01
N LYS A 46 -7.41 12.65 0.83
CA LYS A 46 -8.27 11.93 -0.10
C LYS A 46 -8.79 12.92 -1.14
N LYS A 47 -8.96 12.47 -2.37
CA LYS A 47 -9.65 13.23 -3.41
C LYS A 47 -10.64 12.33 -4.11
N TRP A 48 -11.79 12.87 -4.46
CA TRP A 48 -12.73 12.19 -5.35
C TRP A 48 -12.08 12.09 -6.73
N VAL A 49 -12.01 10.89 -7.27
CA VAL A 49 -11.44 10.64 -8.61
C VAL A 49 -12.32 9.69 -9.41
N LEU A 50 -13.16 8.87 -8.75
CA LEU A 50 -13.70 7.64 -9.31
C LEU A 50 -15.09 7.37 -8.75
N ASN A 51 -16.12 7.51 -9.59
CA ASN A 51 -17.50 7.16 -9.21
C ASN A 51 -17.93 7.98 -7.96
N LYS A 52 -19.13 7.79 -7.41
CA LYS A 52 -19.50 8.38 -6.11
C LYS A 52 -19.02 7.53 -4.93
N ASP A 53 -18.45 6.36 -5.21
CA ASP A 53 -18.24 5.31 -4.22
C ASP A 53 -16.77 5.18 -3.78
N PHE A 54 -15.82 5.68 -4.58
CA PHE A 54 -14.39 5.54 -4.30
C PHE A 54 -13.61 6.86 -4.34
N GLN A 55 -12.72 7.02 -3.37
CA GLN A 55 -11.77 8.12 -3.27
C GLN A 55 -10.36 7.61 -3.54
N LEU A 56 -9.53 8.47 -4.12
CA LEU A 56 -8.10 8.23 -4.22
C LEU A 56 -7.39 8.83 -3.00
N ALA A 57 -6.83 7.96 -2.16
CA ALA A 57 -6.04 8.34 -1.00
C ALA A 57 -4.57 8.52 -1.38
N ASN A 58 -3.94 9.62 -0.95
CA ASN A 58 -2.49 9.82 -1.04
C ASN A 58 -1.81 9.10 0.14
N VAL A 59 -1.26 7.93 -0.15
CA VAL A 59 -0.68 7.02 0.85
C VAL A 59 0.60 7.62 1.41
N HIS A 60 0.69 7.75 2.73
CA HIS A 60 1.93 8.06 3.43
C HIS A 60 2.82 6.83 3.51
N GLU A 61 2.24 5.71 3.93
CA GLU A 61 2.91 4.45 4.20
C GLU A 61 1.89 3.31 4.08
N ALA A 62 2.32 2.14 3.61
CA ALA A 62 1.53 0.91 3.56
C ALA A 62 2.45 -0.28 3.80
N MET A 63 1.87 -1.39 4.26
CA MET A 63 2.57 -2.65 4.50
C MET A 63 1.64 -3.82 4.12
N GLY A 64 2.20 -4.96 3.73
CA GLY A 64 1.43 -6.18 3.45
C GLY A 64 0.41 -6.00 2.33
N ALA A 65 0.74 -5.27 1.26
CA ALA A 65 -0.23 -5.02 0.20
C ALA A 65 -0.40 -6.26 -0.70
N ILE A 66 -1.51 -6.96 -0.53
CA ILE A 66 -1.87 -8.20 -1.25
C ILE A 66 -2.46 -7.94 -2.64
N ALA A 67 -2.89 -6.70 -2.91
CA ALA A 67 -3.48 -6.34 -4.20
C ALA A 67 -3.17 -4.90 -4.60
N TYR A 68 -2.61 -4.72 -5.79
CA TYR A 68 -2.28 -3.40 -6.33
C TYR A 68 -2.18 -3.40 -7.86
N ILE A 69 -2.32 -2.21 -8.45
CA ILE A 69 -2.10 -1.98 -9.88
C ILE A 69 -0.84 -1.14 -10.05
N VAL A 70 0.02 -1.58 -10.96
CA VAL A 70 1.27 -0.91 -11.29
C VAL A 70 1.27 -0.48 -12.76
N ASN A 71 1.65 0.77 -13.03
CA ASN A 71 1.86 1.21 -14.40
C ASN A 71 3.28 0.86 -14.90
N ARG A 72 3.49 0.89 -16.22
CA ARG A 72 4.76 0.45 -16.82
C ARG A 72 5.98 1.24 -16.29
N SER A 73 5.80 2.55 -16.10
CA SER A 73 6.83 3.45 -15.57
C SER A 73 7.22 3.08 -14.13
N ALA A 74 6.26 2.77 -13.26
CA ALA A 74 6.53 2.30 -11.92
C ALA A 74 7.22 0.93 -11.92
N ALA A 75 6.74 -0.02 -12.73
CA ALA A 75 7.35 -1.35 -12.82
C ALA A 75 8.83 -1.27 -13.26
N GLN A 76 9.14 -0.51 -14.30
CA GLN A 76 10.52 -0.28 -14.74
C GLN A 76 11.38 0.35 -13.65
N LYS A 77 10.81 1.32 -12.92
CA LYS A 77 11.51 1.96 -11.81
C LYS A 77 11.78 0.98 -10.68
N MET A 78 10.80 0.17 -10.29
CA MET A 78 10.93 -0.86 -9.26
C MET A 78 12.00 -1.89 -9.63
N LEU A 79 12.08 -2.30 -10.90
CA LEU A 79 13.13 -3.21 -11.39
C LEU A 79 14.55 -2.62 -11.29
N SER A 80 14.68 -1.30 -11.40
CA SER A 80 15.99 -0.61 -11.24
C SER A 80 16.38 -0.37 -9.78
N LEU A 81 15.47 -0.56 -8.83
CA LEU A 81 15.76 -0.34 -7.41
C LEU A 81 16.67 -1.43 -6.88
N GLN A 82 17.55 -1.03 -5.96
CA GLN A 82 18.30 -2.00 -5.19
C GLN A 82 17.36 -2.77 -4.25
N LYS A 83 17.43 -4.09 -4.30
CA LYS A 83 16.62 -5.02 -3.49
C LYS A 83 17.09 -5.07 -2.03
N ARG A 84 17.02 -3.93 -1.34
CA ARG A 84 17.44 -3.75 0.06
C ARG A 84 16.29 -3.82 1.06
N TYR A 85 15.06 -3.63 0.58
CA TYR A 85 13.86 -3.58 1.41
C TYR A 85 12.95 -4.76 1.06
N LEU A 86 11.98 -5.04 1.93
CA LEU A 86 10.88 -5.94 1.61
C LEU A 86 10.14 -5.44 0.36
N ALA A 87 9.57 -6.37 -0.40
CA ALA A 87 8.92 -6.09 -1.67
C ALA A 87 7.75 -5.09 -1.53
N ASP A 88 7.15 -5.04 -0.34
CA ASP A 88 5.98 -4.26 0.05
C ASP A 88 6.31 -3.14 1.05
N ASP A 89 7.60 -2.76 1.24
CA ASP A 89 7.97 -1.57 2.04
C ASP A 89 7.71 -0.29 1.25
N TRP A 90 6.43 0.01 1.09
CA TRP A 90 5.91 1.06 0.24
C TRP A 90 6.38 2.46 0.66
N TYR A 91 6.73 2.66 1.93
CA TYR A 91 7.32 3.89 2.42
C TYR A 91 8.66 4.18 1.73
N ASN A 92 9.55 3.20 1.67
CA ASN A 92 10.86 3.37 1.05
C ASN A 92 10.76 3.34 -0.48
N ILE A 93 9.87 2.52 -1.05
CA ILE A 93 9.61 2.49 -2.50
C ILE A 93 9.12 3.86 -2.99
N LYS A 94 8.20 4.51 -2.27
CA LYS A 94 7.68 5.84 -2.63
C LYS A 94 8.76 6.92 -2.66
N LYS A 95 9.74 6.88 -1.74
CA LYS A 95 10.85 7.85 -1.68
C LYS A 95 11.70 7.88 -2.95
N THR A 96 11.67 6.81 -3.74
CA THR A 96 12.37 6.75 -5.04
C THR A 96 11.73 7.65 -6.08
N GLY A 97 10.53 8.19 -5.83
CA GLY A 97 9.76 9.04 -6.74
C GLY A 97 8.60 8.31 -7.41
N ILE A 98 8.26 7.10 -6.96
CA ILE A 98 7.03 6.40 -7.33
C ILE A 98 5.87 7.07 -6.58
N LYS A 99 4.81 7.44 -7.29
CA LYS A 99 3.59 7.95 -6.66
C LYS A 99 2.75 6.78 -6.18
N LEU A 100 2.42 6.81 -4.90
CA LEU A 100 1.62 5.77 -4.26
C LEU A 100 0.26 6.31 -3.88
N TYR A 101 -0.77 5.68 -4.41
CA TYR A 101 -2.16 5.93 -4.09
C TYR A 101 -2.83 4.66 -3.59
N ALA A 102 -3.99 4.80 -2.94
CA ALA A 102 -4.86 3.69 -2.57
C ALA A 102 -6.32 4.06 -2.86
N LEU A 103 -7.16 3.05 -3.05
CA LEU A 103 -8.60 3.21 -3.06
C LEU A 103 -9.15 3.27 -1.65
N PHE A 104 -10.01 4.26 -1.38
CA PHE A 104 -10.74 4.41 -0.12
C PHE A 104 -12.25 4.46 -0.40
N PRO A 105 -13.09 3.58 0.19
CA PRO A 105 -12.65 2.40 0.94
C PRO A 105 -11.91 1.41 0.02
N HIS A 106 -11.10 0.53 0.62
CA HIS A 106 -10.53 -0.61 -0.10
C HIS A 106 -11.62 -1.66 -0.37
N PHE A 107 -11.40 -2.56 -1.34
CA PHE A 107 -12.36 -3.60 -1.69
C PHE A 107 -11.75 -5.01 -1.81
N VAL A 108 -10.43 -5.12 -1.60
CA VAL A 108 -9.72 -6.39 -1.60
C VAL A 108 -9.22 -6.69 -0.19
N ASP A 109 -9.68 -7.82 0.34
CA ASP A 109 -9.37 -8.37 1.64
C ASP A 109 -8.59 -9.68 1.49
N CYS A 110 -8.17 -10.26 2.61
CA CYS A 110 -7.50 -11.57 2.63
C CYS A 110 -8.54 -12.68 2.92
N ALA A 111 -8.37 -13.83 2.29
CA ALA A 111 -9.02 -15.09 2.62
C ALA A 111 -8.07 -15.91 3.49
N ASP A 112 -8.53 -16.37 4.66
CA ASP A 112 -7.78 -17.29 5.50
C ASP A 112 -7.71 -18.67 4.82
N LEU A 113 -6.60 -18.92 4.12
CA LEU A 113 -6.30 -20.22 3.53
C LEU A 113 -5.74 -21.22 4.55
N GLY A 114 -5.61 -20.84 5.83
CA GLY A 114 -5.02 -21.68 6.88
C GLY A 114 -3.52 -21.96 6.70
N THR A 115 -2.86 -21.24 5.79
CA THR A 115 -1.44 -21.40 5.44
C THR A 115 -0.56 -20.28 5.99
N GLU A 116 -1.10 -19.41 6.84
CA GLU A 116 -0.31 -18.36 7.47
C GLU A 116 0.85 -18.99 8.27
N VAL A 117 2.09 -18.62 7.91
CA VAL A 117 3.24 -18.96 8.73
C VAL A 117 3.12 -18.16 10.02
N SER A 118 2.66 -18.83 11.09
CA SER A 118 2.57 -18.24 12.42
C SER A 118 3.95 -17.72 12.83
N ASN A 119 4.15 -16.40 12.72
CA ASN A 119 5.40 -15.79 13.09
C ASN A 119 5.37 -15.57 14.61
N ASN A 120 5.86 -16.54 15.39
CA ASN A 120 5.96 -16.45 16.85
C ASN A 120 7.01 -15.41 17.34
N GLY A 121 7.53 -14.59 16.42
CA GLY A 121 8.54 -13.56 16.68
C GLY A 121 7.98 -12.13 16.56
N TYR A 122 8.81 -11.16 16.93
CA TYR A 122 8.48 -9.74 16.79
C TYR A 122 8.34 -9.35 15.31
N VAL A 123 7.13 -8.98 14.89
CA VAL A 123 6.84 -8.41 13.57
C VAL A 123 6.99 -6.90 13.65
N GLY A 124 8.16 -6.40 13.25
CA GLY A 124 8.43 -4.97 13.21
C GLY A 124 9.90 -4.65 12.95
N THR A 125 10.21 -3.35 12.90
CA THR A 125 11.61 -2.91 12.75
C THR A 125 12.40 -3.19 14.03
N ILE A 126 13.36 -4.12 13.97
CA ILE A 126 14.33 -4.34 15.04
C ILE A 126 15.24 -3.11 15.14
N ARG A 127 15.30 -2.48 16.31
CA ARG A 127 16.04 -1.22 16.53
C ARG A 127 17.40 -1.39 17.20
N ASN A 128 17.89 -2.63 17.30
CA ASN A 128 19.19 -2.91 17.91
C ASN A 128 20.31 -2.62 16.91
N ASN A 129 21.43 -2.06 17.38
CA ASN A 129 22.63 -1.76 16.58
C ASN A 129 22.41 -0.84 15.38
N LEU A 130 21.35 -0.01 15.39
CA LEU A 130 21.15 1.02 14.38
C LEU A 130 22.02 2.24 14.68
N SER A 131 22.53 2.88 13.64
CA SER A 131 23.16 4.19 13.79
C SER A 131 22.12 5.22 14.27
N CYS A 132 22.56 6.19 15.07
CA CYS A 132 21.70 7.27 15.60
C CYS A 132 20.74 7.89 14.57
N PRO A 133 21.15 8.25 13.32
CA PRO A 133 20.23 8.84 12.36
C PRO A 133 19.14 7.86 11.91
N VAL A 134 19.47 6.57 11.72
CA VAL A 134 18.51 5.53 11.33
C VAL A 134 17.53 5.26 12.47
N MET A 135 18.03 5.26 13.71
CA MET A 135 17.21 5.13 14.90
C MET A 135 16.21 6.29 15.03
N LEU A 136 16.67 7.54 14.92
CA LEU A 136 15.81 8.73 14.99
C LEU A 136 14.75 8.71 13.88
N HIS A 137 15.14 8.33 12.66
CA HIS A 137 14.22 8.18 11.53
C HIS A 137 13.15 7.11 11.79
N SER A 138 13.51 5.99 12.42
CA SER A 138 12.58 4.92 12.81
C SER A 138 11.54 5.41 13.83
N TYR A 139 11.94 6.21 14.81
CA TYR A 139 11.02 6.82 15.77
C TYR A 139 10.11 7.86 15.10
N TYR A 140 10.66 8.73 14.25
CA TYR A 140 9.87 9.68 13.47
C TYR A 140 8.76 8.98 12.69
N ARG A 141 9.08 7.92 11.94
CA ARG A 141 8.10 7.13 11.17
C ARG A 141 7.00 6.57 12.08
N ALA A 142 7.36 6.04 13.24
CA ALA A 142 6.39 5.53 14.22
C ALA A 142 5.46 6.63 14.76
N VAL A 143 6.00 7.80 15.09
CA VAL A 143 5.21 8.95 15.57
C VAL A 143 4.21 9.41 14.49
N ILE A 144 4.64 9.51 13.23
CA ILE A 144 3.73 9.91 12.14
C ILE A 144 2.59 8.90 11.98
N ARG A 145 2.88 7.59 12.01
CA ARG A 145 1.83 6.55 11.98
C ARG A 145 0.86 6.68 13.16
N GLN A 146 1.37 6.95 14.36
CA GLN A 146 0.54 7.16 15.55
C GLN A 146 -0.38 8.37 15.38
N ILE A 147 0.14 9.49 14.88
CA ILE A 147 -0.64 10.71 14.63
C ILE A 147 -1.72 10.43 13.59
N LEU A 148 -1.34 9.85 12.45
CA LEU A 148 -2.27 9.50 11.37
C LEU A 148 -3.35 8.52 11.85
N GLY A 149 -2.99 7.53 12.67
CA GLY A 149 -3.94 6.62 13.30
C GLY A 149 -4.93 7.35 14.23
N ARG A 150 -4.45 8.27 15.06
CA ARG A 150 -5.31 9.05 15.98
C ARG A 150 -6.31 9.94 15.25
N ILE A 151 -5.94 10.50 14.10
CA ILE A 151 -6.86 11.29 13.26
C ILE A 151 -7.70 10.42 12.29
N ARG A 152 -7.73 9.09 12.49
CA ARG A 152 -8.47 8.13 11.65
C ARG A 152 -8.06 8.15 10.18
N HIS A 153 -6.78 8.38 9.93
CA HIS A 153 -6.14 8.31 8.62
C HIS A 153 -5.36 7.00 8.43
N PHE A 154 -5.99 5.91 8.87
CA PHE A 154 -5.51 4.54 8.70
C PHE A 154 -6.68 3.71 8.18
N GLU A 155 -6.48 3.08 7.02
CA GLU A 155 -7.41 2.11 6.48
C GLU A 155 -6.89 0.72 6.83
N LYS A 156 -7.69 -0.05 7.58
CA LYS A 156 -7.34 -1.40 8.03
C LYS A 156 -7.92 -2.43 7.07
N ARG A 157 -7.14 -3.43 6.67
CA ARG A 157 -7.64 -4.61 5.93
C ARG A 157 -8.37 -5.58 6.88
N VAL A 158 -9.34 -6.30 6.37
CA VAL A 158 -9.98 -7.42 7.08
C VAL A 158 -9.50 -8.75 6.47
N CYS A 159 -9.26 -9.75 7.32
CA CYS A 159 -8.99 -11.12 6.89
C CYS A 159 -10.15 -11.99 7.42
N PHE A 160 -10.68 -12.87 6.58
CA PHE A 160 -11.85 -13.70 6.87
C PHE A 160 -11.52 -15.19 6.82
#